data_AF-A0A0L0UIV4-F1
#
_entry.id   AF-A0A0L0UIV4-F1
#
_cell.length_a   1.000
_cell.length_b   1.000
_cell.length_c   1.000
_cell.angle_alpha   90.00
_cell.angle_beta   90.00
_cell.angle_gamma   90.00
#
_symmetry.space_group_name_H-M   'P 1'
#
loop_
_entity.id
_entity.type
_entity.pdbx_description
1 polymer ?
#
loop_
_entity_poly.entity_id
_entity_poly.type
_entity_poly.pdbx_seq_one_letter_code
_entity_poly.pdbx_strand_id
1 'polypeptide(L)'
;SDALLKQLTSEGVSDCDPLALGIWVDACSRAMNRQNQSNEHLFVVGPAARGRFGELMGLPQVAQHAESLAQQLLSPLRSENQ
;
A
#
# COMPACT_ATOMS: atom_id res chain seq x y z
N SER A 1 5.12 8.43 -18.13
CA SER A 1 4.44 7.19 -17.68
C SER A 1 3.84 7.33 -16.27
N ASP A 2 3.44 8.53 -15.83
CA ASP A 2 3.04 8.78 -14.43
C ASP A 2 1.61 9.33 -14.28
N ALA A 3 0.79 9.17 -15.32
CA ALA A 3 -0.53 9.81 -15.40
C ALA A 3 -1.48 9.29 -14.32
N LEU A 4 -1.46 7.99 -14.04
CA LEU A 4 -2.29 7.37 -13.01
C LEU A 4 -1.94 7.88 -11.61
N LEU A 5 -0.66 7.88 -11.24
CA LEU A 5 -0.25 8.36 -9.91
C LEU A 5 -0.56 9.84 -9.72
N LYS A 6 -0.32 10.66 -10.76
CA LYS A 6 -0.73 12.08 -10.75
C LYS A 6 -2.23 12.24 -10.57
N GLN A 7 -3.04 11.42 -11.23
CA GLN A 7 -4.49 11.46 -11.08
C GLN A 7 -4.89 11.09 -9.64
N LEU A 8 -4.40 9.97 -9.10
CA LEU A 8 -4.69 9.54 -7.73
C LEU A 8 -4.30 10.59 -6.68
N THR A 9 -3.18 11.29 -6.88
CA THR A 9 -2.77 12.39 -6.01
C THR A 9 -3.66 13.62 -6.18
N SER A 10 -4.05 13.97 -7.40
CA SER A 10 -4.96 15.09 -7.66
C SER A 10 -6.37 14.87 -7.09
N GLU A 11 -6.82 13.61 -7.06
CA GLU A 11 -8.11 13.19 -6.49
C GLU A 11 -8.03 13.01 -4.96
N GLY A 12 -6.86 13.14 -4.34
CA GLY A 12 -6.67 12.98 -2.90
C GLY A 12 -6.79 11.54 -2.41
N VAL A 13 -6.61 10.55 -3.31
CA VAL A 13 -6.74 9.12 -3.03
C VAL A 13 -5.43 8.54 -2.48
N SER A 14 -4.28 9.10 -2.88
CA SER A 14 -2.94 8.71 -2.38
C SER A 14 -1.97 9.88 -2.45
N ASP A 15 -0.93 9.88 -1.63
CA ASP A 15 0.19 10.83 -1.76
C ASP A 15 1.56 10.13 -1.71
N CYS A 16 2.62 10.86 -2.05
CA CYS A 16 3.99 10.40 -1.82
C CYS A 16 4.30 10.34 -0.33
N ASP A 17 5.14 9.39 0.09
CA ASP A 17 5.60 9.37 1.48
C ASP A 17 6.54 10.58 1.77
N PRO A 18 6.71 10.98 3.04
CA PRO A 18 7.49 12.17 3.41
C PRO A 18 8.97 12.15 2.96
N LEU A 19 9.53 10.96 2.72
CA LEU A 19 10.92 10.79 2.27
C LEU A 19 11.02 10.63 0.74
N ALA A 20 9.90 10.72 0.01
CA ALA A 20 9.81 10.55 -1.43
C ALA A 20 10.41 9.22 -1.93
N LEU A 21 10.30 8.17 -1.12
CA LEU A 21 10.78 6.83 -1.46
C LEU A 21 9.71 6.03 -2.23
N GLY A 22 8.43 6.36 -2.13
CA GLY A 22 7.32 5.65 -2.73
C GLY A 22 5.95 6.28 -2.41
N ILE A 23 4.92 5.43 -2.39
CA ILE A 23 3.55 5.81 -2.05
C ILE A 23 3.41 5.74 -0.53
N TRP A 24 2.76 6.75 0.05
CA TRP A 24 2.51 6.78 1.49
C TRP A 24 1.47 5.73 1.86
N VAL A 25 1.81 4.87 2.83
CA VAL A 25 0.94 3.80 3.31
C VAL A 25 0.96 3.66 4.83
N ASP A 26 -0.14 3.12 5.36
CA ASP A 26 -0.23 2.74 6.76
C ASP A 26 0.40 1.35 7.04
N ALA A 27 0.28 0.88 8.29
CA ALA A 27 0.80 -0.41 8.71
C ALA A 27 0.16 -1.62 8.01
N CYS A 28 -1.06 -1.44 7.49
CA CYS A 28 -1.84 -2.46 6.79
C CYS A 28 -1.67 -2.37 5.26
N SER A 29 -0.68 -1.59 4.80
CA SER A 29 -0.38 -1.36 3.38
C SER A 29 -1.47 -0.63 2.60
N ARG A 30 -2.36 0.10 3.29
CA ARG A 30 -3.38 0.94 2.65
C ARG A 30 -2.79 2.29 2.25
N ALA A 31 -3.10 2.76 1.04
CA ALA A 31 -2.69 4.07 0.57
C ALA A 31 -3.25 5.18 1.48
N MET A 32 -2.39 6.15 1.80
CA MET A 32 -2.74 7.30 2.63
C MET A 32 -2.76 8.59 1.81
N ASN A 33 -3.69 9.48 2.14
CA ASN A 33 -3.75 10.83 1.58
C ASN A 33 -3.05 11.87 2.47
N ARG A 34 -3.03 13.13 2.03
CA ARG A 34 -2.42 14.27 2.76
C ARG A 34 -3.01 14.52 4.14
N GLN A 35 -4.25 14.09 4.37
CA GLN A 35 -4.96 14.21 5.63
C GLN A 35 -4.67 13.03 6.56
N ASN A 36 -3.71 12.18 6.21
CA ASN A 36 -3.31 11.00 6.97
C ASN A 36 -4.45 9.97 7.11
N GLN A 37 -5.33 9.91 6.10
CA GLN A 37 -6.46 8.98 6.04
C GLN A 37 -6.13 7.81 5.11
N SER A 38 -6.36 6.59 5.59
CA SER A 38 -6.17 5.37 4.82
C SER A 38 -7.37 5.10 3.91
N ASN A 39 -7.10 4.70 2.67
CA ASN A 39 -8.11 4.21 1.74
C ASN A 39 -8.45 2.73 2.04
N GLU A 40 -9.73 2.39 2.17
CA GLU A 40 -10.18 1.04 2.51
C GLU A 40 -10.03 0.02 1.36
N HIS A 41 -9.85 0.50 0.13
CA HIS A 41 -9.89 -0.32 -1.08
C HIS A 41 -8.61 -0.23 -1.93
N LEU A 42 -7.67 0.65 -1.58
CA LEU A 42 -6.42 0.82 -2.31
C LEU A 42 -5.22 0.39 -1.46
N PHE A 43 -4.55 -0.66 -1.91
CA PHE A 43 -3.39 -1.23 -1.23
C PHE A 43 -2.14 -1.16 -2.13
N VAL A 44 -0.98 -0.98 -1.51
CA VAL A 44 0.32 -0.92 -2.22
C VAL A 44 1.21 -2.04 -1.72
N VAL A 45 1.87 -2.74 -2.63
CA VAL A 45 2.81 -3.82 -2.32
C VAL A 45 4.15 -3.64 -3.01
N GLY A 46 5.19 -4.25 -2.45
CA GLY A 46 6.52 -4.28 -3.03
C GLY A 46 7.24 -2.92 -2.95
N PRO A 47 8.17 -2.62 -3.88
CA PRO A 47 9.09 -1.48 -3.76
C PRO A 47 8.41 -0.12 -3.63
N ALA A 48 7.16 0.02 -4.07
CA ALA A 48 6.40 1.26 -3.94
C ALA A 48 5.99 1.59 -2.49
N ALA A 49 5.98 0.61 -1.58
CA ALA A 49 5.63 0.79 -0.16
C ALA A 49 6.87 0.97 0.75
N ARG A 50 8.07 1.07 0.18
CA ARG A 50 9.34 1.09 0.91
C ARG A 50 9.52 2.27 1.87
N GLY A 51 8.80 3.38 1.64
CA GLY A 51 8.78 4.51 2.58
C GLY A 51 8.29 4.10 3.98
N ARG A 52 7.44 3.06 4.06
CA ARG A 52 6.95 2.48 5.32
C ARG A 52 7.75 1.26 5.76
N PHE A 53 7.97 0.32 4.85
CA PHE A 53 8.49 -1.01 5.19
C PHE A 53 10.02 -1.15 5.04
N GLY A 54 10.70 -0.10 4.61
CA GLY A 54 12.15 -0.13 4.41
C GLY A 54 12.54 -0.97 3.20
N GLU A 55 13.53 -1.86 3.36
CA GLU A 55 14.08 -2.64 2.25
C GLU A 55 13.08 -3.68 1.70
N LEU A 56 12.29 -3.25 0.70
CA LEU A 56 11.48 -4.10 -0.17
C LEU A 56 12.12 -4.22 -1.56
N MET A 57 13.44 -4.40 -1.60
CA MET A 57 14.23 -4.36 -2.85
C MET A 57 14.58 -5.75 -3.40
N GLY A 58 14.48 -6.80 -2.58
CA GLY A 58 14.72 -8.18 -3.02
C GLY A 58 13.43 -8.91 -3.39
N LEU A 59 13.51 -9.80 -4.39
CA LEU A 59 12.37 -10.58 -4.87
C LEU A 59 11.68 -11.39 -3.74
N PRO A 60 12.39 -12.03 -2.79
CA PRO A 60 11.75 -12.72 -1.68
C PRO A 60 10.94 -11.79 -0.78
N GLN A 61 11.46 -10.60 -0.45
CA GLN A 61 10.79 -9.62 0.41
C GLN A 61 9.52 -9.08 -0.26
N VAL A 62 9.57 -8.84 -1.58
CA VAL A 62 8.39 -8.42 -2.35
C VAL A 62 7.31 -9.50 -2.33
N ALA A 63 7.70 -10.76 -2.54
CA ALA A 63 6.75 -11.88 -2.52
C ALA A 63 6.12 -12.05 -1.12
N GLN A 64 6.93 -11.98 -0.06
CA GLN A 64 6.45 -12.10 1.32
C GLN A 64 5.49 -10.96 1.70
N HIS A 65 5.78 -9.72 1.26
CA HIS A 65 4.87 -8.59 1.48
C HIS A 65 3.53 -8.80 0.78
N ALA A 66 3.54 -9.23 -0.48
CA ALA A 66 2.32 -9.51 -1.22
C ALA A 66 1.52 -10.67 -0.59
N GLU A 67 2.19 -11.74 -0.16
CA GLU A 67 1.56 -12.87 0.52
C GLU A 67 0.91 -12.45 1.84
N SER A 68 1.64 -11.71 2.67
CA SER A 68 1.12 -11.23 3.96
C SER A 68 -0.12 -10.36 3.79
N LEU A 69 -0.11 -9.45 2.81
CA LEU A 69 -1.29 -8.64 2.51
C LEU A 69 -2.46 -9.50 2.00
N ALA A 70 -2.21 -10.47 1.11
CA ALA A 70 -3.25 -11.36 0.61
C ALA A 70 -3.90 -12.17 1.76
N GLN A 71 -3.10 -12.67 2.70
CA GLN A 71 -3.61 -13.35 3.89
C GLN A 71 -4.46 -12.41 4.75
N GLN A 72 -4.02 -11.17 4.98
CA GLN A 72 -4.78 -10.15 5.72
C GLN A 72 -6.15 -9.87 5.08
N LEU A 73 -6.21 -9.75 3.76
CA LEU A 73 -7.46 -9.47 3.03
C LEU A 73 -8.42 -10.66 3.02
N LEU A 74 -7.91 -11.89 3.10
CA LEU A 74 -8.73 -13.10 3.15
C LEU A 74 -9.26 -13.41 4.56
N SER A 75 -8.66 -12.87 5.62
CA SER A 75 -9.09 -13.16 7.00
C SER A 75 -10.58 -12.84 7.27
N PRO A 76 -11.13 -11.67 6.90
CA PRO A 76 -12.55 -11.36 7.11
C PRO A 76 -13.50 -12.26 6.28
N LEU A 77 -13.11 -12.58 5.04
CA LEU A 77 -13.91 -13.43 4.15
C LEU A 77 -14.03 -14.87 4.66
N ARG A 78 -13.04 -15.33 5.43
CA ARG A 78 -13.04 -16.66 6.05
C ARG A 78 -13.94 -16.72 7.28
N SER A 79 -14.13 -15.61 7.99
CA SER A 79 -15.04 -15.56 9.15
C SER A 79 -16.52 -15.50 8.79
N GLU A 80 -16.88 -15.16 7.55
CA GLU A 80 -18.28 -15.17 7.08
C GLU A 80 -18.76 -16.54 6.56
N ASN A 81 -17.84 -17.49 6.36
CA ASN A 81 -18.12 -18.84 5.83
C ASN A 81 -18.04 -19.94 6.91
N GLN A 82 -18.11 -19.57 8.19
CA GLN A 82 -18.08 -20.48 9.34
C GLN A 82 -19.28 -20.23 10.24
#